data_AF-A0A258D3E2-F1
#
_entry.id   AF-A0A258D3E2-F1
#
_cell.length_a   1.000
_cell.length_b   1.000
_cell.length_c   1.000
_cell.angle_alpha   90.00
_cell.angle_beta   90.00
_cell.angle_gamma   90.00
#
_symmetry.space_group_name_H-M   'P 1'
#
loop_
_entity.id
_entity.type
_entity.pdbx_description
1 polymer ?
#
loop_
_entity_poly.entity_id
_entity_poly.type
_entity_poly.pdbx_seq_one_letter_code
_entity_poly.pdbx_strand_id
1 'polypeptide(L)'
;MIALPEHHANAPEWSVTELSTALRRTVEDAYGHVRVRGEISGYRGPHSSGHAYFSLKDTGARLDAVVWKGTFARLRVRPEEGLEVVAIGRLTTYPGKSGYQIVIEALEFAGAGAIMAMLDERKRRLSAEGLFDPARKVPLPFLPAVIGIITSPTGAVIRDILHRLADRFPRRVLVWPVRVQGDTSAAEVTAAIRGFNALHPGGPVPRPDLLIVARGGGSLEDLLGFSEESVVRAAAESRIPLISAVGHETDVTLIDFAADMRAPTPTAAAEMAVTASSTVSATTTPLPAIRPSAFTTIGAPSAV
;
A
#
# COMPACT_ATOMS: atom_id res chain seq x y z
N MET A 1 -21.37 60.29 42.31
CA MET A 1 -20.14 60.11 41.51
C MET A 1 -19.42 58.89 42.08
N ILE A 2 -19.62 57.72 41.47
CA ILE A 2 -19.06 56.45 41.97
C ILE A 2 -17.61 56.39 41.47
N ALA A 3 -16.65 56.36 42.39
CA ALA A 3 -15.25 56.19 42.08
C ALA A 3 -15.03 54.79 41.45
N LEU A 4 -14.49 54.76 40.24
CA LEU A 4 -14.02 53.52 39.62
C LEU A 4 -12.81 53.00 40.43
N PRO A 5 -12.67 51.68 40.66
CA PRO A 5 -11.55 51.14 41.43
C PRO A 5 -10.23 51.43 40.72
N GLU A 6 -9.21 51.80 41.49
CA GLU A 6 -7.84 51.99 41.00
C GLU A 6 -7.32 50.72 40.31
N HIS A 7 -6.77 50.91 39.12
CA HIS A 7 -6.19 49.84 38.30
C HIS A 7 -5.13 49.04 39.08
N HIS A 8 -5.28 47.72 39.08
CA HIS A 8 -4.30 46.77 39.64
C HIS A 8 -2.94 46.86 38.92
N ALA A 9 -2.08 47.82 39.29
CA ALA A 9 -0.80 48.11 38.64
C ALA A 9 0.36 47.14 39.03
N ASN A 10 0.06 45.88 39.32
CA ASN A 10 1.08 44.84 39.55
C ASN A 10 1.18 43.80 38.43
N ALA A 11 0.32 43.89 37.41
CA ALA A 11 0.41 43.06 36.21
C ALA A 11 1.03 43.89 35.07
N PRO A 12 2.12 43.42 34.42
CA PRO A 12 2.69 44.12 33.27
C PRO A 12 1.68 44.15 32.11
N GLU A 13 1.61 45.27 31.40
CA GLU A 13 0.84 45.40 30.17
C GLU A 13 1.58 44.72 29.01
N TRP A 14 0.85 43.97 28.18
CA TRP A 14 1.37 43.30 26.99
C TRP A 14 0.70 43.84 25.74
N SER A 15 1.44 44.07 24.67
CA SER A 15 0.84 44.19 23.34
C SER A 15 0.29 42.84 22.86
N VAL A 16 -0.67 42.89 21.93
CA VAL A 16 -1.26 41.68 21.31
C VAL A 16 -0.16 40.79 20.70
N THR A 17 0.84 41.40 20.04
CA THR A 17 1.96 40.69 19.43
C THR A 17 2.86 40.02 20.46
N GLU A 18 3.18 40.71 21.56
CA GLU A 18 4.01 40.15 22.63
C GLU A 18 3.32 38.97 23.30
N LEU A 19 2.04 39.12 23.65
CA LEU A 19 1.27 38.05 24.27
C LEU A 19 1.12 36.85 23.34
N SER A 20 0.80 37.07 22.06
CA SER A 20 0.68 35.98 21.08
C SER A 20 2.01 35.25 20.87
N THR A 21 3.13 35.98 20.88
CA THR A 21 4.46 35.39 20.74
C THR A 21 4.85 34.60 21.99
N ALA A 22 4.53 35.11 23.18
CA ALA A 22 4.74 34.41 24.44
C ALA A 22 3.94 33.11 24.49
N LEU A 23 2.64 33.14 24.15
CA LEU A 23 1.79 31.95 24.08
C LEU A 23 2.32 30.91 23.10
N ARG A 24 2.78 31.36 21.91
CA ARG A 24 3.41 30.46 20.95
C ARG A 24 4.61 29.74 21.55
N ARG A 25 5.52 30.47 22.20
CA ARG A 25 6.71 29.88 22.85
C ARG A 25 6.30 28.89 23.92
N THR A 26 5.40 29.26 24.81
CA THR A 26 4.91 28.36 25.87
C THR A 26 4.33 27.06 25.31
N VAL A 27 3.54 27.14 24.24
CA VAL A 27 2.96 25.95 23.59
C VAL A 27 4.04 25.11 22.91
N GLU A 28 4.94 25.73 22.14
CA GLU A 28 6.02 25.03 21.43
C GLU A 28 7.02 24.38 22.42
N ASP A 29 7.30 25.02 23.55
CA ASP A 29 8.20 24.51 24.60
C ASP A 29 7.56 23.34 25.36
N ALA A 30 6.29 23.48 25.77
CA ALA A 30 5.59 22.44 26.52
C ALA A 30 5.19 21.23 25.67
N TYR A 31 4.88 21.45 24.39
CA TYR A 31 4.34 20.44 23.48
C TYR A 31 5.16 20.33 22.19
N GLY A 32 6.49 20.40 22.34
CA GLY A 32 7.45 20.23 21.25
C GLY A 32 7.49 18.82 20.66
N HIS A 33 6.93 17.82 21.37
CA HIS A 33 6.71 16.47 20.86
C HIS A 33 5.47 15.84 21.51
N VAL A 34 4.46 15.54 20.72
CA VAL A 34 3.19 14.95 21.17
C VAL A 34 2.75 13.82 20.25
N ARG A 35 2.00 12.86 20.82
CA ARG A 35 1.31 11.79 20.10
C ARG A 35 -0.19 11.98 20.33
N VAL A 36 -0.95 12.24 19.27
CA VAL A 36 -2.39 12.55 19.35
C VAL A 36 -3.16 11.53 18.53
N ARG A 37 -4.05 10.78 19.19
CA ARG A 37 -4.99 9.89 18.52
C ARG A 37 -6.22 10.68 18.08
N GLY A 38 -6.69 10.44 16.86
CA GLY A 38 -7.94 11.02 16.37
C GLY A 38 -8.31 10.52 14.97
N GLU A 39 -9.55 10.76 14.59
CA GLU A 39 -10.05 10.52 13.23
C GLU A 39 -9.69 11.71 12.34
N ILE A 40 -9.11 11.44 11.17
CA ILE A 40 -8.85 12.47 10.16
C ILE A 40 -10.18 12.95 9.59
N SER A 41 -10.39 14.27 9.61
CA SER A 41 -11.56 14.90 9.01
C SER A 41 -11.22 16.16 8.23
N GLY A 42 -11.92 16.35 7.12
CA GLY A 42 -11.75 17.46 6.18
C GLY A 42 -10.54 17.32 5.25
N TYR A 43 -9.93 16.13 5.13
CA TYR A 43 -8.82 15.88 4.22
C TYR A 43 -9.30 15.75 2.78
N ARG A 44 -8.74 16.55 1.87
CA ARG A 44 -9.13 16.61 0.45
C ARG A 44 -7.96 16.36 -0.51
N GLY A 45 -6.92 15.68 -0.02
CA GLY A 45 -5.64 15.59 -0.72
C GLY A 45 -4.69 16.74 -0.37
N PRO A 46 -3.45 16.69 -0.89
CA PRO A 46 -2.49 17.77 -0.73
C PRO A 46 -2.98 19.04 -1.46
N HIS A 47 -2.80 20.19 -0.81
CA HIS A 47 -3.05 21.51 -1.38
C HIS A 47 -2.09 21.79 -2.55
N SER A 48 -2.36 22.83 -3.35
CA SER A 48 -1.52 23.23 -4.49
C SER A 48 -0.06 23.57 -4.11
N SER A 49 0.19 23.92 -2.86
CA SER A 49 1.54 24.11 -2.28
C SER A 49 2.28 22.80 -2.00
N GLY A 50 1.60 21.66 -2.11
CA GLY A 50 2.06 20.33 -1.73
C GLY A 50 1.96 20.03 -0.22
N HIS A 51 1.41 20.94 0.58
CA HIS A 51 1.13 20.70 2.01
C HIS A 51 -0.22 20.02 2.18
N ALA A 52 -0.39 19.20 3.21
CA ALA A 52 -1.70 18.66 3.59
C ALA A 52 -2.24 19.41 4.80
N TYR A 53 -3.51 19.82 4.71
CA TYR A 53 -4.24 20.45 5.80
C TYR A 53 -5.50 19.64 6.06
N PHE A 54 -5.73 19.29 7.32
CA PHE A 54 -6.92 18.57 7.78
C PHE A 54 -7.09 18.81 9.28
N SER A 55 -8.03 18.13 9.90
CA SER A 55 -8.18 18.13 11.35
C SER A 55 -8.19 16.71 11.90
N LEU A 56 -7.71 16.55 13.12
CA LEU A 56 -7.93 15.37 13.95
C LEU A 56 -9.11 15.66 14.86
N LYS A 57 -10.09 14.77 14.92
CA LYS A 57 -11.23 14.90 15.82
C LYS A 57 -11.38 13.67 16.71
N ASP A 58 -11.95 13.87 17.87
CA ASP A 58 -12.54 12.83 18.70
C ASP A 58 -13.99 13.22 19.04
N THR A 59 -14.57 12.65 20.10
CA THR A 59 -15.95 12.93 20.50
C THR A 59 -16.18 14.32 21.07
N GLY A 60 -15.14 14.98 21.59
CA GLY A 60 -15.26 16.25 22.32
C GLY A 60 -14.46 17.41 21.74
N ALA A 61 -13.47 17.12 20.90
CA ALA A 61 -12.51 18.11 20.44
C ALA A 61 -12.12 17.91 18.98
N ARG A 62 -11.62 19.00 18.41
CA ARG A 62 -11.03 19.06 17.08
C ARG A 62 -9.70 19.80 17.18
N LEU A 63 -8.68 19.27 16.53
CA LEU A 63 -7.34 19.84 16.43
C LEU A 63 -6.98 20.00 14.96
N ASP A 64 -6.71 21.23 14.52
CA ASP A 64 -6.22 21.45 13.17
C ASP A 64 -4.81 20.89 13.01
N ALA A 65 -4.52 20.36 11.83
CA ALA A 65 -3.31 19.62 11.51
C ALA A 65 -2.71 20.08 10.18
N VAL A 66 -1.40 20.20 10.16
CA VAL A 66 -0.63 20.48 8.94
C VAL A 66 0.49 19.47 8.77
N VAL A 67 0.64 18.96 7.54
CA VAL A 67 1.81 18.20 7.11
C VAL A 67 2.51 19.00 6.00
N TRP A 68 3.76 19.40 6.25
CA TRP A 68 4.56 20.11 5.25
C TRP A 68 4.93 19.19 4.08
N LYS A 69 5.13 19.77 2.89
CA LYS A 69 5.35 19.03 1.62
C LYS A 69 6.46 17.98 1.73
N GLY A 70 7.59 18.36 2.32
CA GLY A 70 8.73 17.46 2.50
C GLY A 70 8.41 16.27 3.41
N THR A 71 7.68 16.52 4.50
CA THR A 71 7.23 15.46 5.41
C THR A 71 6.14 14.60 4.77
N PHE A 72 5.17 15.23 4.10
CA PHE A 72 4.07 14.57 3.43
C PHE A 72 4.59 13.52 2.46
N ALA A 73 5.60 13.84 1.64
CA ALA A 73 6.21 12.90 0.72
C ALA A 73 6.75 11.62 1.39
N ARG A 74 7.24 11.73 2.63
CA ARG A 74 7.88 10.64 3.40
C ARG A 74 6.95 9.94 4.40
N LEU A 75 5.69 10.36 4.52
CA LEU A 75 4.74 9.69 5.41
C LEU A 75 4.53 8.24 4.96
N ARG A 76 4.63 7.31 5.92
CA ARG A 76 4.31 5.89 5.71
C ARG A 76 2.81 5.68 5.58
N VAL A 77 2.05 6.24 6.52
CA VAL A 77 0.59 6.26 6.48
C VAL A 77 0.14 7.52 5.76
N ARG A 78 -0.53 7.35 4.63
CA ARG A 78 -1.13 8.47 3.90
C ARG A 78 -2.41 8.91 4.63
N PRO A 79 -2.64 10.22 4.83
CA PRO A 79 -3.90 10.70 5.36
C PRO A 79 -5.04 10.26 4.46
N GLU A 80 -6.14 9.78 5.03
CA GLU A 80 -7.39 9.46 4.34
C GLU A 80 -8.55 9.99 5.18
N GLU A 81 -9.61 10.49 4.55
CA GLU A 81 -10.80 10.97 5.27
C GLU A 81 -11.43 9.82 6.07
N GLY A 82 -11.73 10.05 7.35
CA GLY A 82 -12.30 9.05 8.26
C GLY A 82 -11.28 8.07 8.83
N LEU A 83 -10.00 8.15 8.46
CA LEU A 83 -8.98 7.25 8.99
C LEU A 83 -8.61 7.62 10.43
N GLU A 84 -8.68 6.65 11.34
CA GLU A 84 -8.21 6.81 12.71
C GLU A 84 -6.70 6.60 12.79
N VAL A 85 -5.98 7.61 13.27
CA VAL A 85 -4.51 7.64 13.32
C VAL A 85 -3.99 8.07 14.67
N VAL A 86 -2.72 7.77 14.93
CA VAL A 86 -1.90 8.46 15.91
C VAL A 86 -0.95 9.40 15.16
N ALA A 87 -1.18 10.70 15.31
CA ALA A 87 -0.34 11.75 14.75
C ALA A 87 0.78 12.11 15.72
N ILE A 88 2.00 12.15 15.20
CA ILE A 88 3.20 12.48 15.95
C ILE A 88 3.75 13.80 15.41
N GLY A 89 4.05 14.75 16.30
CA GLY A 89 4.60 16.02 15.89
C GLY A 89 4.64 17.03 17.03
N ARG A 90 4.53 18.31 16.71
CA ARG A 90 4.63 19.41 17.68
C ARG A 90 3.45 20.35 17.58
N LEU A 91 3.00 20.90 18.70
CA LEU A 91 1.99 21.95 18.68
C LEU A 91 2.64 23.30 18.35
N THR A 92 1.91 24.12 17.63
CA THR A 92 2.27 25.51 17.34
C THR A 92 1.01 26.36 17.30
N THR A 93 1.16 27.67 17.45
CA THR A 93 0.05 28.62 17.30
C THR A 93 0.22 29.44 16.03
N TYR A 94 -0.88 29.90 15.45
CA TYR A 94 -0.88 30.84 14.34
C TYR A 94 -1.15 32.26 14.89
N PRO A 95 -0.13 33.14 14.96
CA PRO A 95 -0.27 34.44 15.62
C PRO A 95 -1.38 35.31 15.03
N GLY A 96 -1.66 35.17 13.73
CA GLY A 96 -2.69 35.97 13.05
C GLY A 96 -4.14 35.54 13.29
N LYS A 97 -4.39 34.39 13.94
CA LYS A 97 -5.76 33.86 14.16
C LYS A 97 -6.01 33.28 15.55
N SER A 98 -5.07 33.44 16.49
CA SER A 98 -5.19 32.96 17.88
C SER A 98 -5.64 31.50 18.02
N GLY A 99 -5.26 30.65 17.07
CA GLY A 99 -5.54 29.20 17.06
C GLY A 99 -4.26 28.38 17.21
N TYR A 100 -4.38 27.16 17.74
CA TYR A 100 -3.30 26.18 17.80
C TYR A 100 -3.57 25.01 16.86
N GLN A 101 -2.48 24.40 16.38
CA GLN A 101 -2.51 23.29 15.43
C GLN A 101 -1.34 22.34 15.72
N ILE A 102 -1.44 21.10 15.25
CA ILE A 102 -0.31 20.17 15.22
C ILE A 102 0.42 20.25 13.87
N VAL A 103 1.73 20.42 13.93
CA VAL A 103 2.63 20.18 12.80
C VAL A 103 3.02 18.72 12.86
N ILE A 104 2.46 17.91 11.95
CA ILE A 104 2.64 16.46 11.92
C ILE A 104 3.96 16.11 11.22
N GLU A 105 4.72 15.25 11.89
CA GLU A 105 6.00 14.71 11.45
C GLU A 105 5.87 13.24 11.03
N ALA A 106 4.97 12.49 11.68
CA ALA A 106 4.64 11.12 11.31
C ALA A 106 3.17 10.79 11.61
N LEU A 107 2.63 9.83 10.87
CA LEU A 107 1.33 9.22 11.11
C LEU A 107 1.49 7.71 11.27
N GLU A 108 0.82 7.16 12.26
CA GLU A 108 0.69 5.73 12.52
C GLU A 108 -0.79 5.35 12.52
N PHE A 109 -1.12 4.11 12.16
CA PHE A 109 -2.49 3.61 12.34
C PHE A 109 -2.82 3.54 13.84
N ALA A 110 -4.06 3.86 14.22
CA ALA A 110 -4.50 3.71 15.61
C ALA A 110 -4.60 2.24 16.07
N GLY A 111 -4.56 1.30 15.12
CA GLY A 111 -4.52 -0.15 15.34
C GLY A 111 -5.11 -0.93 14.17
N ALA A 112 -5.24 -2.25 14.32
CA ALA A 112 -5.77 -3.14 13.28
C ALA A 112 -7.20 -2.77 12.82
N GLY A 113 -8.06 -2.28 13.73
CA GLY A 113 -9.41 -1.83 13.37
C GLY A 113 -9.43 -0.65 12.39
N ALA A 114 -8.49 0.30 12.54
CA ALA A 114 -8.34 1.42 11.61
C ALA A 114 -7.89 0.95 10.22
N ILE A 115 -6.99 -0.05 10.19
CA ILE A 115 -6.55 -0.66 8.93
C ILE A 115 -7.71 -1.37 8.23
N MET A 116 -8.50 -2.17 8.96
CA MET A 116 -9.65 -2.86 8.39
C MET A 116 -10.69 -1.88 7.82
N ALA A 117 -11.01 -0.82 8.57
CA ALA A 117 -11.94 0.21 8.10
C ALA A 117 -11.45 0.90 6.81
N MET A 118 -10.15 1.22 6.73
CA MET A 118 -9.53 1.78 5.53
C MET A 118 -9.64 0.82 4.34
N LEU A 119 -9.36 -0.47 4.56
CA LEU A 119 -9.43 -1.49 3.52
C LEU A 119 -10.87 -1.70 3.02
N ASP A 120 -11.85 -1.70 3.92
CA ASP A 120 -13.27 -1.85 3.58
C ASP A 120 -13.79 -0.66 2.76
N GLU A 121 -13.43 0.57 3.14
CA GLU A 121 -13.82 1.76 2.37
C GLU A 121 -13.17 1.76 0.99
N ARG A 122 -11.87 1.44 0.91
CA ARG A 122 -11.15 1.31 -0.36
C ARG A 122 -11.76 0.22 -1.24
N LYS A 123 -12.10 -0.94 -0.65
CA LYS A 123 -12.80 -2.03 -1.34
C LYS A 123 -14.13 -1.55 -1.90
N ARG A 124 -14.93 -0.85 -1.09
CA ARG A 124 -16.24 -0.31 -1.51
C ARG A 124 -16.11 0.64 -2.69
N ARG A 125 -15.16 1.58 -2.63
CA ARG A 125 -14.87 2.53 -3.72
C ARG A 125 -14.48 1.82 -5.02
N LEU A 126 -13.49 0.93 -4.96
CA LEU A 126 -12.99 0.22 -6.15
C LEU A 126 -14.02 -0.80 -6.68
N SER A 127 -14.86 -1.37 -5.83
CA SER A 127 -16.00 -2.20 -6.24
C SER A 127 -17.02 -1.39 -7.03
N ALA A 128 -17.33 -0.17 -6.58
CA ALA A 128 -18.28 0.72 -7.26
C ALA A 128 -17.79 1.16 -8.65
N GLU A 129 -16.48 1.21 -8.85
CA GLU A 129 -15.85 1.42 -10.16
C GLU A 129 -15.83 0.15 -11.04
N GLY A 130 -16.28 -1.00 -10.53
CA GLY A 130 -16.33 -2.27 -11.25
C GLY A 130 -14.99 -3.02 -11.32
N LEU A 131 -13.99 -2.65 -10.51
CA LEU A 131 -12.66 -3.25 -10.61
C LEU A 131 -12.63 -4.74 -10.21
N PHE A 132 -13.60 -5.18 -9.42
CA PHE A 132 -13.70 -6.56 -8.93
C PHE A 132 -14.83 -7.38 -9.60
N ASP A 133 -15.40 -6.87 -10.70
CA ASP A 133 -16.45 -7.57 -11.42
C ASP A 133 -15.96 -8.93 -11.95
N PRO A 134 -16.60 -10.06 -11.58
CA PRO A 134 -16.26 -11.38 -12.10
C PRO A 134 -16.23 -11.46 -13.63
N ALA A 135 -17.01 -10.65 -14.34
CA ALA A 135 -17.05 -10.62 -15.80
C ALA A 135 -15.75 -10.11 -16.45
N ARG A 136 -14.89 -9.42 -15.68
CA ARG A 136 -13.58 -8.94 -16.16
C ARG A 136 -12.49 -9.99 -16.07
N LYS A 137 -12.71 -11.06 -15.28
CA LYS A 137 -11.70 -12.09 -15.02
C LYS A 137 -11.46 -12.94 -16.26
N VAL A 138 -10.20 -13.13 -16.60
CA VAL A 138 -9.75 -13.91 -17.74
C VAL A 138 -9.45 -15.34 -17.27
N PRO A 139 -10.00 -16.38 -17.92
CA PRO A 139 -9.64 -17.76 -17.62
C PRO A 139 -8.13 -18.00 -17.73
N LEU A 140 -7.58 -18.77 -16.81
CA LEU A 140 -6.17 -19.13 -16.86
C LEU A 140 -5.86 -19.95 -18.11
N PRO A 141 -4.70 -19.75 -18.75
CA PRO A 141 -4.29 -20.60 -19.86
C PRO A 141 -4.18 -22.04 -19.38
N PHE A 142 -4.70 -22.98 -20.18
CA PHE A 142 -4.62 -24.41 -19.88
C PHE A 142 -3.18 -24.88 -19.62
N LEU A 143 -2.23 -24.28 -20.34
CA LEU A 143 -0.85 -24.72 -20.33
C LEU A 143 0.14 -23.58 -20.65
N PRO A 144 0.45 -22.69 -19.69
CA PRO A 144 1.35 -21.56 -19.94
C PRO A 144 2.74 -22.08 -20.34
N ALA A 145 3.33 -21.53 -21.40
CA ALA A 145 4.71 -21.82 -21.78
C ALA A 145 5.68 -21.06 -20.89
N VAL A 146 5.33 -19.81 -20.54
CA VAL A 146 6.12 -18.91 -19.69
C VAL A 146 5.28 -18.40 -18.53
N ILE A 147 5.76 -18.59 -17.31
CA ILE A 147 5.15 -18.07 -16.09
C ILE A 147 6.01 -16.92 -15.55
N GLY A 148 5.41 -15.76 -15.34
CA GLY A 148 6.03 -14.60 -14.68
C GLY A 148 5.72 -14.62 -13.19
N ILE A 149 6.73 -14.57 -12.34
CA ILE A 149 6.57 -14.52 -10.88
C ILE A 149 7.05 -13.17 -10.35
N ILE A 150 6.20 -12.50 -9.60
CA ILE A 150 6.47 -11.23 -8.93
C ILE A 150 6.55 -11.54 -7.44
N THR A 151 7.77 -11.59 -6.90
CA THR A 151 8.02 -11.90 -5.48
C THR A 151 9.44 -11.53 -5.07
N SER A 152 9.78 -11.74 -3.79
CA SER A 152 11.15 -11.60 -3.30
C SER A 152 12.06 -12.68 -3.92
N PRO A 153 13.24 -12.33 -4.45
CA PRO A 153 14.16 -13.31 -5.01
C PRO A 153 14.79 -14.20 -3.94
N THR A 154 14.74 -13.78 -2.68
CA THR A 154 15.26 -14.50 -1.51
C THR A 154 14.08 -14.84 -0.59
N GLY A 155 13.73 -16.12 -0.50
CA GLY A 155 12.63 -16.56 0.36
C GLY A 155 12.20 -18.00 0.13
N ALA A 156 11.44 -18.54 1.08
CA ALA A 156 10.80 -19.86 0.93
C ALA A 156 9.76 -19.85 -0.20
N VAL A 157 8.96 -18.77 -0.29
CA VAL A 157 7.91 -18.58 -1.29
C VAL A 157 8.35 -18.91 -2.72
N ILE A 158 9.43 -18.29 -3.21
CA ILE A 158 9.90 -18.55 -4.57
C ILE A 158 10.42 -19.98 -4.73
N ARG A 159 11.10 -20.53 -3.71
CA ARG A 159 11.59 -21.92 -3.75
C ARG A 159 10.43 -22.92 -3.79
N ASP A 160 9.38 -22.67 -3.00
CA ASP A 160 8.20 -23.53 -2.92
C ASP A 160 7.45 -23.55 -4.26
N ILE A 161 7.26 -22.38 -4.88
CA ILE A 161 6.66 -22.27 -6.22
C ILE A 161 7.50 -23.01 -7.25
N LEU A 162 8.82 -22.75 -7.30
CA LEU A 162 9.72 -23.36 -8.28
C LEU A 162 9.78 -24.89 -8.11
N HIS A 163 9.86 -25.36 -6.86
CA HIS A 163 9.88 -26.78 -6.56
C HIS A 163 8.58 -27.46 -7.01
N ARG A 164 7.41 -26.84 -6.73
CA ARG A 164 6.12 -27.38 -7.16
C ARG A 164 5.91 -27.38 -8.67
N LEU A 165 6.35 -26.34 -9.37
CA LEU A 165 6.34 -26.33 -10.83
C LEU A 165 7.23 -27.44 -11.40
N ALA A 166 8.42 -27.63 -10.83
CA ALA A 166 9.34 -28.69 -11.27
C ALA A 166 8.80 -30.11 -11.01
N ASP A 167 8.16 -30.32 -9.87
CA ASP A 167 7.57 -31.61 -9.46
C ASP A 167 6.35 -31.99 -10.32
N ARG A 168 5.49 -31.02 -10.65
CA ARG A 168 4.21 -31.29 -11.31
C ARG A 168 4.26 -31.18 -12.83
N PHE A 169 4.70 -30.04 -13.36
CA PHE A 169 4.92 -29.86 -14.80
C PHE A 169 5.92 -28.70 -15.03
N PRO A 170 7.20 -28.99 -15.33
CA PRO A 170 8.22 -27.96 -15.51
C PRO A 170 7.85 -26.94 -16.59
N ARG A 171 7.95 -25.65 -16.25
CA ARG A 171 7.71 -24.51 -17.16
C ARG A 171 8.85 -23.51 -17.11
N ARG A 172 8.96 -22.69 -18.16
CA ARG A 172 9.89 -21.56 -18.15
C ARG A 172 9.38 -20.51 -17.18
N VAL A 173 10.23 -20.13 -16.23
CA VAL A 173 9.90 -19.13 -15.20
C VAL A 173 10.76 -17.88 -15.39
N LEU A 174 10.09 -16.73 -15.42
CA LEU A 174 10.71 -15.41 -15.33
C LEU A 174 10.38 -14.81 -13.96
N VAL A 175 11.39 -14.37 -13.21
CA VAL A 175 11.18 -13.72 -11.92
C VAL A 175 11.44 -12.24 -12.06
N TRP A 176 10.45 -11.43 -11.70
CA TRP A 176 10.61 -10.00 -11.46
C TRP A 176 10.80 -9.78 -9.96
N PRO A 177 12.03 -9.50 -9.49
CA PRO A 177 12.30 -9.37 -8.08
C PRO A 177 11.69 -8.07 -7.55
N VAL A 178 10.91 -8.19 -6.48
CA VAL A 178 10.30 -7.04 -5.78
C VAL A 178 10.41 -7.21 -4.27
N ARG A 179 10.37 -6.09 -3.54
CA ARG A 179 10.08 -6.10 -2.11
C ARG A 179 8.62 -6.45 -1.89
N VAL A 180 8.38 -7.40 -0.98
CA VAL A 180 7.04 -7.94 -0.68
C VAL A 180 6.48 -7.43 0.65
N GLN A 181 7.14 -6.43 1.25
CA GLN A 181 6.71 -5.73 2.46
C GLN A 181 7.36 -4.34 2.52
N GLY A 182 6.81 -3.46 3.35
CA GLY A 182 7.31 -2.11 3.57
C GLY A 182 6.90 -1.10 2.48
N ASP A 183 7.32 0.15 2.67
CA ASP A 183 6.76 1.33 2.01
C ASP A 183 6.89 1.33 0.46
N THR A 184 7.85 0.60 -0.12
CA THR A 184 8.05 0.55 -1.59
C THR A 184 7.41 -0.66 -2.26
N SER A 185 6.90 -1.62 -1.48
CA SER A 185 6.37 -2.88 -2.01
C SER A 185 5.28 -2.67 -3.05
N ALA A 186 4.29 -1.82 -2.74
CA ALA A 186 3.20 -1.50 -3.65
C ALA A 186 3.68 -0.92 -4.99
N ALA A 187 4.64 0.01 -4.95
CA ALA A 187 5.19 0.64 -6.14
C ALA A 187 5.97 -0.36 -7.01
N GLU A 188 6.79 -1.21 -6.38
CA GLU A 188 7.56 -2.24 -7.08
C GLU A 188 6.66 -3.32 -7.69
N VAL A 189 5.66 -3.81 -6.96
CA VAL A 189 4.67 -4.77 -7.48
C VAL A 189 3.88 -4.16 -8.64
N THR A 190 3.42 -2.91 -8.50
CA THR A 190 2.72 -2.17 -9.58
C THR A 190 3.60 -2.09 -10.83
N ALA A 191 4.87 -1.70 -10.66
CA ALA A 191 5.82 -1.59 -11.76
C ALA A 191 6.11 -2.95 -12.41
N ALA A 192 6.20 -4.03 -11.64
CA ALA A 192 6.43 -5.37 -12.15
C ALA A 192 5.25 -5.90 -12.97
N ILE A 193 4.00 -5.72 -12.49
CA ILE A 193 2.79 -6.11 -13.24
C ILE A 193 2.74 -5.37 -14.58
N ARG A 194 2.94 -4.05 -14.55
CA ARG A 194 2.95 -3.22 -15.77
C ARG A 194 4.12 -3.56 -16.69
N GLY A 195 5.29 -3.84 -16.11
CA GLY A 195 6.51 -4.21 -16.82
C GLY A 195 6.34 -5.50 -17.63
N PHE A 196 5.78 -6.56 -17.03
CA PHE A 196 5.46 -7.78 -17.76
C PHE A 196 4.43 -7.54 -18.88
N ASN A 197 3.42 -6.72 -18.62
CA ASN A 197 2.41 -6.37 -19.63
C ASN A 197 2.97 -5.56 -20.81
N ALA A 198 4.06 -4.82 -20.59
CA ALA A 198 4.78 -4.04 -21.59
C ALA A 198 5.74 -4.88 -22.45
N LEU A 199 6.01 -6.14 -22.11
CA LEU A 199 6.85 -7.01 -22.94
C LEU A 199 6.18 -7.30 -24.29
N HIS A 200 6.94 -7.05 -25.36
CA HIS A 200 6.50 -7.31 -26.73
C HIS A 200 6.68 -8.79 -27.11
N PRO A 201 5.68 -9.41 -27.79
CA PRO A 201 5.86 -10.72 -28.41
C PRO A 201 7.08 -10.72 -29.35
N GLY A 202 7.93 -11.76 -29.25
CA GLY A 202 9.15 -11.87 -30.07
C GLY A 202 10.34 -11.02 -29.59
N GLY A 203 10.20 -10.31 -28.46
CA GLY A 203 11.32 -9.59 -27.84
C GLY A 203 12.39 -10.53 -27.24
N PRO A 204 13.53 -9.97 -26.77
CA PRO A 204 14.63 -10.75 -26.21
C PRO A 204 14.24 -11.49 -24.91
N VAL A 205 13.28 -10.95 -24.18
CA VAL A 205 12.62 -11.60 -23.04
C VAL A 205 11.23 -12.03 -23.50
N PRO A 206 10.86 -13.32 -23.39
CA PRO A 206 9.52 -13.74 -23.77
C PRO A 206 8.49 -13.16 -22.81
N ARG A 207 7.36 -12.72 -23.36
CA ARG A 207 6.21 -12.29 -22.56
C ARG A 207 5.60 -13.50 -21.82
N PRO A 208 5.30 -13.39 -20.51
CA PRO A 208 4.57 -14.44 -19.80
C PRO A 208 3.15 -14.64 -20.34
N ASP A 209 2.68 -15.89 -20.26
CA ASP A 209 1.28 -16.25 -20.52
C ASP A 209 0.42 -16.14 -19.26
N LEU A 210 1.08 -16.14 -18.09
CA LEU A 210 0.46 -16.12 -16.77
C LEU A 210 1.39 -15.40 -15.79
N LEU A 211 0.82 -14.58 -14.91
CA LEU A 211 1.51 -13.93 -13.80
C LEU A 211 1.10 -14.57 -12.47
N ILE A 212 2.05 -14.65 -11.54
CA ILE A 212 1.83 -14.98 -10.14
C ILE A 212 2.43 -13.86 -9.28
N VAL A 213 1.59 -13.17 -8.51
CA VAL A 213 2.05 -12.26 -7.46
C VAL A 213 2.04 -13.05 -6.15
N ALA A 214 3.20 -13.23 -5.53
CA ALA A 214 3.33 -14.12 -4.38
C ALA A 214 4.04 -13.51 -3.19
N ARG A 215 3.50 -13.78 -2.00
CA ARG A 215 4.10 -13.47 -0.69
C ARG A 215 3.58 -14.47 0.35
N GLY A 216 4.41 -14.84 1.32
CA GLY A 216 4.00 -15.69 2.45
C GLY A 216 3.05 -14.98 3.41
N GLY A 217 2.82 -15.55 4.59
CA GLY A 217 2.05 -14.90 5.66
C GLY A 217 2.80 -13.74 6.35
N GLY A 218 2.11 -13.05 7.25
CA GLY A 218 2.65 -12.00 8.12
C GLY A 218 1.54 -11.07 8.61
N SER A 219 1.91 -9.95 9.23
CA SER A 219 0.91 -9.03 9.82
C SER A 219 0.03 -8.37 8.75
N LEU A 220 -1.09 -7.78 9.18
CA LEU A 220 -1.97 -7.01 8.31
C LEU A 220 -1.22 -5.82 7.71
N GLU A 221 -0.35 -5.20 8.50
CA GLU A 221 0.54 -4.10 8.12
C GLU A 221 1.52 -4.52 7.02
N ASP A 222 2.12 -5.71 7.14
CA ASP A 222 3.04 -6.24 6.14
C ASP A 222 2.35 -6.54 4.79
N LEU A 223 1.04 -6.76 4.83
CA LEU A 223 0.20 -7.07 3.67
C LEU A 223 -0.39 -5.85 2.97
N LEU A 224 -0.36 -4.68 3.61
CA LEU A 224 -1.00 -3.47 3.11
C LEU A 224 -0.59 -3.09 1.68
N GLY A 225 0.66 -3.33 1.33
CA GLY A 225 1.18 -3.02 -0.01
C GLY A 225 0.40 -3.70 -1.15
N PHE A 226 -0.17 -4.88 -0.89
CA PHE A 226 -0.99 -5.62 -1.86
C PHE A 226 -2.44 -5.14 -1.93
N SER A 227 -2.84 -4.27 -0.99
CA SER A 227 -4.14 -3.61 -0.96
C SER A 227 -4.09 -2.15 -1.40
N GLU A 228 -2.93 -1.67 -1.84
CA GLU A 228 -2.80 -0.33 -2.41
C GLU A 228 -3.53 -0.20 -3.73
N GLU A 229 -4.19 0.94 -3.92
CA GLU A 229 -5.03 1.18 -5.09
C GLU A 229 -4.24 1.03 -6.41
N SER A 230 -2.96 1.43 -6.44
CA SER A 230 -2.12 1.27 -7.63
C SER A 230 -1.90 -0.20 -8.00
N VAL A 231 -1.75 -1.08 -7.01
CA VAL A 231 -1.56 -2.52 -7.22
C VAL A 231 -2.86 -3.15 -7.71
N VAL A 232 -3.97 -2.80 -7.06
CA VAL A 232 -5.31 -3.25 -7.45
C VAL A 232 -5.62 -2.86 -8.89
N ARG A 233 -5.39 -1.60 -9.26
CA ARG A 233 -5.58 -1.11 -10.64
C ARG A 233 -4.68 -1.83 -11.62
N ALA A 234 -3.38 -1.97 -11.31
CA ALA A 234 -2.45 -2.67 -12.20
C ALA A 234 -2.83 -4.14 -12.43
N ALA A 235 -3.29 -4.84 -11.39
CA ALA A 235 -3.79 -6.21 -11.52
C ALA A 235 -5.05 -6.25 -12.39
N ALA A 236 -6.03 -5.38 -12.10
CA ALA A 236 -7.30 -5.33 -12.83
C ALA A 236 -7.15 -4.88 -14.30
N GLU A 237 -6.10 -4.12 -14.63
CA GLU A 237 -5.76 -3.67 -16.00
C GLU A 237 -4.83 -4.65 -16.74
N SER A 238 -4.37 -5.70 -16.06
CA SER A 238 -3.43 -6.67 -16.64
C SER A 238 -4.05 -7.38 -17.84
N ARG A 239 -3.31 -7.44 -18.95
CA ARG A 239 -3.67 -8.22 -20.15
C ARG A 239 -3.16 -9.65 -20.08
N ILE A 240 -2.26 -9.94 -19.15
CA ILE A 240 -1.77 -11.29 -18.84
C ILE A 240 -2.57 -11.77 -17.62
N PRO A 241 -3.22 -12.94 -17.68
CA PRO A 241 -3.93 -13.50 -16.53
C PRO A 241 -3.04 -13.53 -15.28
N LEU A 242 -3.60 -13.22 -14.12
CA LEU A 242 -2.89 -13.02 -12.87
C LEU A 242 -3.49 -13.88 -11.75
N ILE A 243 -2.63 -14.67 -11.10
CA ILE A 243 -2.93 -15.36 -9.84
C ILE A 243 -2.37 -14.53 -8.70
N SER A 244 -3.22 -14.15 -7.75
CA SER A 244 -2.79 -13.61 -6.46
C SER A 244 -2.55 -14.75 -5.48
N ALA A 245 -1.38 -14.78 -4.86
CA ALA A 245 -0.93 -15.80 -3.90
C ALA A 245 -0.28 -15.13 -2.69
N VAL A 246 -1.02 -14.22 -2.07
CA VAL A 246 -0.55 -13.35 -0.99
C VAL A 246 -1.13 -13.85 0.33
N GLY A 247 -0.27 -14.23 1.27
CA GLY A 247 -0.70 -14.69 2.60
C GLY A 247 -1.25 -16.11 2.62
N HIS A 248 -2.09 -16.39 3.61
CA HIS A 248 -2.84 -17.63 3.79
C HIS A 248 -4.34 -17.45 3.51
N GLU A 249 -5.13 -18.49 3.76
CA GLU A 249 -6.58 -18.50 3.52
C GLU A 249 -7.31 -17.31 4.16
N THR A 250 -6.94 -16.92 5.39
CA THR A 250 -7.51 -15.78 6.14
C THR A 250 -7.00 -14.41 5.69
N ASP A 251 -5.88 -14.36 4.98
CA ASP A 251 -5.13 -13.14 4.68
C ASP A 251 -5.61 -12.53 3.36
N VAL A 252 -6.89 -12.16 3.29
CA VAL A 252 -7.48 -11.62 2.06
C VAL A 252 -7.04 -10.17 1.84
N THR A 253 -6.46 -9.90 0.68
CA THR A 253 -6.00 -8.56 0.27
C THR A 253 -6.81 -8.01 -0.90
N LEU A 254 -6.73 -6.71 -1.20
CA LEU A 254 -7.54 -6.15 -2.29
C LEU A 254 -7.11 -6.64 -3.68
N ILE A 255 -5.83 -6.98 -3.88
CA ILE A 255 -5.38 -7.61 -5.13
C ILE A 255 -6.07 -8.96 -5.38
N ASP A 256 -6.48 -9.70 -4.34
CA ASP A 256 -7.16 -10.99 -4.50
C ASP A 256 -8.51 -10.85 -5.21
N PHE A 257 -9.19 -9.71 -5.00
CA PHE A 257 -10.46 -9.42 -5.67
C PHE A 257 -10.25 -9.01 -7.13
N ALA A 258 -9.15 -8.29 -7.41
CA ALA A 258 -8.78 -7.81 -8.75
C ALA A 258 -8.14 -8.88 -9.64
N ALA A 259 -7.45 -9.85 -9.05
CA ALA A 259 -6.81 -10.95 -9.75
C ALA A 259 -7.86 -11.86 -10.43
N ASP A 260 -7.45 -12.50 -11.52
CA ASP A 260 -8.27 -13.47 -12.23
C ASP A 260 -8.55 -14.70 -11.37
N MET A 261 -7.54 -15.10 -10.58
CA MET A 261 -7.66 -16.20 -9.63
C MET A 261 -6.94 -15.87 -8.32
N ARG A 262 -7.53 -16.32 -7.21
CA ARG A 262 -6.89 -16.30 -5.89
C ARG A 262 -6.41 -17.69 -5.54
N ALA A 263 -5.15 -17.79 -5.13
CA ALA A 263 -4.57 -18.98 -4.52
C ALA A 263 -4.40 -18.75 -3.01
N PRO A 264 -4.82 -19.71 -2.15
CA PRO A 264 -4.69 -19.58 -0.70
C PRO A 264 -3.25 -19.70 -0.20
N THR A 265 -2.33 -20.21 -1.03
CA THR A 265 -0.90 -20.30 -0.74
C THR A 265 -0.06 -20.17 -2.01
N PRO A 266 1.23 -19.79 -1.91
CA PRO A 266 2.16 -19.80 -3.04
C PRO A 266 2.24 -21.17 -3.75
N THR A 267 2.25 -22.27 -3.00
CA THR A 267 2.22 -23.64 -3.53
C THR A 267 0.95 -23.89 -4.33
N ALA A 268 -0.22 -23.52 -3.81
CA ALA A 268 -1.49 -23.65 -4.52
C ALA A 268 -1.51 -22.82 -5.82
N ALA A 269 -0.82 -21.68 -5.85
CA ALA A 269 -0.70 -20.87 -7.07
C ALA A 269 0.09 -21.60 -8.17
N ALA A 270 1.21 -22.22 -7.79
CA ALA A 270 2.01 -23.07 -8.69
C ALA A 270 1.17 -24.22 -9.23
N GLU A 271 0.36 -24.83 -8.38
CA GLU A 271 -0.56 -25.89 -8.77
C GLU A 271 -1.62 -25.38 -9.74
N MET A 272 -2.35 -24.31 -9.40
CA MET A 272 -3.38 -23.72 -10.28
C MET A 272 -2.82 -23.34 -11.65
N ALA A 273 -1.58 -22.85 -11.71
CA ALA A 273 -0.90 -22.49 -12.95
C ALA A 273 -0.69 -23.67 -13.93
N VAL A 274 -0.67 -24.92 -13.43
CA VAL A 274 -0.39 -26.13 -14.25
C VAL A 274 -1.47 -27.21 -14.13
N THR A 275 -2.47 -27.05 -13.26
CA THR A 275 -3.45 -28.11 -12.90
C THR A 275 -4.36 -28.51 -14.04
N ALA A 276 -4.65 -27.64 -15.02
CA ALA A 276 -5.49 -28.02 -16.15
C ALA A 276 -4.92 -29.22 -16.94
N SER A 277 -3.60 -29.46 -16.87
CA SER A 277 -2.95 -30.63 -17.49
C SER A 277 -3.19 -31.97 -16.77
N SER A 278 -3.59 -31.98 -15.49
CA SER A 278 -3.65 -33.23 -14.70
C SER A 278 -4.85 -34.13 -15.02
N THR A 279 -5.82 -33.64 -15.81
CA THR A 279 -6.94 -34.44 -16.35
C THR A 279 -6.56 -35.17 -17.65
N VAL A 280 -5.39 -34.88 -18.25
CA VAL A 280 -4.92 -35.59 -19.46
C VAL A 280 -4.16 -36.85 -19.03
N SER A 281 -4.86 -37.97 -18.97
CA SER A 281 -4.24 -39.29 -18.89
C SER A 281 -3.33 -39.55 -20.09
N ALA A 282 -2.05 -39.81 -19.81
CA ALA A 282 -1.22 -40.82 -20.46
C ALA A 282 -1.27 -40.93 -22.00
N THR A 283 -0.99 -39.87 -22.75
CA THR A 283 -0.41 -40.03 -24.11
C THR A 283 0.30 -38.76 -24.57
N THR A 284 1.54 -38.50 -24.15
CA THR A 284 2.37 -37.54 -24.90
C THR A 284 3.85 -37.84 -24.74
N THR A 285 4.52 -37.92 -25.89
CA THR A 285 5.96 -37.98 -26.09
C THR A 285 6.71 -37.02 -25.16
N PRO A 286 7.81 -37.45 -24.51
CA PRO A 286 8.58 -36.57 -23.64
C PRO A 286 9.04 -35.34 -24.42
N LEU A 287 8.63 -34.15 -23.96
CA LEU A 287 9.26 -32.90 -24.37
C LEU A 287 10.76 -32.97 -24.03
N PRO A 288 11.66 -32.43 -24.88
CA PRO A 288 13.09 -32.45 -24.59
C PRO A 288 13.32 -31.81 -23.22
N ALA A 289 14.08 -32.51 -22.38
CA ALA A 289 14.37 -32.10 -21.02
C ALA A 289 14.88 -30.66 -20.99
N ILE A 290 14.06 -29.74 -20.48
CA ILE A 290 14.54 -28.42 -20.06
C ILE A 290 15.46 -28.72 -18.88
N ARG A 291 16.77 -28.55 -19.09
CA ARG A 291 17.76 -28.65 -18.00
C ARG A 291 17.26 -27.78 -16.84
N PRO A 292 17.38 -28.22 -15.56
CA PRO A 292 17.05 -27.40 -14.42
C PRO A 292 18.10 -26.28 -14.30
N SER A 293 18.01 -25.29 -15.18
CA SER A 293 18.75 -24.05 -15.08
C SER A 293 17.83 -23.02 -14.46
N ALA A 294 18.35 -22.36 -13.44
CA ALA A 294 17.80 -21.21 -12.73
C ALA A 294 16.77 -20.39 -13.53
N PHE A 295 15.69 -20.00 -12.85
CA PHE A 295 14.76 -19.00 -13.36
C PHE A 295 15.53 -17.78 -13.88
N THR A 296 15.02 -17.15 -14.94
CA THR A 296 15.65 -15.92 -15.44
C THR A 296 15.13 -14.75 -14.60
N THR A 297 16.00 -14.15 -13.81
CA THR A 297 15.71 -12.86 -13.17
C THR A 297 15.79 -11.77 -14.23
N ILE A 298 14.72 -11.01 -14.41
CA ILE A 298 14.75 -9.80 -15.22
C ILE A 298 15.10 -8.61 -14.32
N GLY A 299 16.09 -7.83 -14.72
CA GLY A 299 16.43 -6.59 -14.02
C GLY A 299 15.25 -5.62 -14.09
N ALA A 300 14.90 -4.97 -12.98
CA ALA A 300 13.98 -3.85 -13.03
C ALA A 300 14.54 -2.83 -14.05
N PRO A 301 13.73 -2.32 -15.00
CA PRO A 301 14.18 -1.24 -15.85
C PRO A 301 14.54 -0.08 -14.93
N SER A 302 15.78 0.40 -15.04
CA SER A 302 16.20 1.62 -14.37
C SER A 302 15.16 2.69 -14.71
N ALA A 303 14.57 3.29 -13.68
CA ALA A 303 13.75 4.47 -13.85
C ALA A 303 14.60 5.52 -14.57
N VAL A 304 14.25 5.83 -15.81
CA VAL A 304 14.72 7.00 -16.55
C VAL A 304 13.71 8.10 -16.36
#